data_AF-A0A1F9YX91-F1
#
_entry.id   AF-A0A1F9YX91-F1
#
_cell.length_a   1.000
_cell.length_b   1.000
_cell.length_c   1.000
_cell.angle_alpha   90.00
_cell.angle_beta   90.00
_cell.angle_gamma   90.00
#
_symmetry.space_group_name_H-M   'P 1'
#
loop_
_entity.id
_entity.type
_entity.pdbx_description
1 polymer ?
#
loop_
_entity_poly.entity_id
_entity_poly.type
_entity_poly.pdbx_seq_one_letter_code
_entity_poly.pdbx_strand_id
1 'polypeptide(L)'
;MTATDLADFLTKKGVPFRKAHAIVKQQGIDADGDDARFLALARNIMSKYSEAKVRSNYLSVDSIIARRDGIGGTSPRSVSKQMSNAAASLTRNESTVASMRHQTEKIGDLLRG
;
A
#
# COMPACT_ATOMS: atom_id res chain seq x y z
N MET A 1 -10.33 6.50 -7.08
CA MET A 1 -10.70 5.46 -6.09
C MET A 1 -10.94 4.16 -6.83
N THR A 2 -10.51 3.02 -6.28
CA THR A 2 -10.73 1.69 -6.85
C THR A 2 -11.99 1.00 -6.30
N ALA A 3 -12.41 -0.09 -6.93
CA ALA A 3 -13.44 -0.99 -6.40
C ALA A 3 -13.07 -1.52 -4.99
N THR A 4 -11.81 -1.91 -4.80
CA THR A 4 -11.30 -2.40 -3.52
C THR A 4 -11.40 -1.34 -2.41
N ASP A 5 -11.12 -0.07 -2.72
CA ASP A 5 -11.26 1.02 -1.73
C ASP A 5 -12.70 1.17 -1.23
N LEU A 6 -13.70 1.00 -2.11
CA LEU A 6 -15.12 1.03 -1.75
C LEU A 6 -15.51 -0.18 -0.89
N ALA A 7 -15.01 -1.38 -1.20
CA ALA A 7 -15.26 -2.57 -0.40
C ALA A 7 -14.64 -2.45 1.00
N ASP A 8 -13.40 -1.94 1.09
CA ASP A 8 -12.72 -1.64 2.35
C ASP A 8 -13.50 -0.59 3.17
N PHE A 9 -14.02 0.45 2.50
CA PHE A 9 -14.83 1.48 3.13
C PHE A 9 -16.08 0.89 3.80
N LEU A 10 -16.85 0.10 3.05
CA LEU A 10 -18.07 -0.52 3.55
C LEU A 10 -17.78 -1.48 4.70
N THR A 11 -16.69 -2.25 4.59
CA THR A 11 -16.27 -3.18 5.65
C THR A 11 -15.91 -2.44 6.94
N LYS A 12 -15.19 -1.32 6.84
CA LYS A 12 -14.89 -0.44 7.98
C LYS A 12 -16.14 0.21 8.59
N LYS A 13 -17.24 0.30 7.84
CA LYS A 13 -18.54 0.79 8.31
C LYS A 13 -19.46 -0.33 8.84
N GLY A 14 -18.93 -1.54 9.00
CA GLY A 14 -19.64 -2.67 9.61
C GLY A 14 -20.37 -3.58 8.62
N VAL A 15 -20.25 -3.35 7.31
CA VAL A 15 -20.80 -4.27 6.31
C VAL A 15 -19.92 -5.51 6.22
N PRO A 16 -20.44 -6.74 6.37
CA PRO A 16 -19.62 -7.94 6.23
C PRO A 16 -18.91 -8.01 4.86
N PHE A 17 -17.65 -8.44 4.83
CA PHE A 17 -16.80 -8.38 3.63
C PHE A 17 -17.46 -9.00 2.39
N ARG A 18 -18.10 -10.18 2.51
CA ARG A 18 -18.82 -10.83 1.39
C ARG A 18 -19.91 -9.94 0.80
N LYS A 19 -20.65 -9.22 1.66
CA LYS A 19 -21.71 -8.29 1.25
C LYS A 19 -21.12 -7.03 0.63
N ALA A 20 -20.06 -6.47 1.21
CA ALA A 20 -19.36 -5.33 0.65
C ALA A 20 -18.84 -5.65 -0.76
N HIS A 21 -18.17 -6.79 -0.93
CA HIS A 21 -17.67 -7.24 -2.22
C HIS A 21 -18.77 -7.45 -3.27
N ALA A 22 -19.92 -8.02 -2.87
CA ALA A 22 -21.08 -8.18 -3.76
C ALA A 22 -21.66 -6.83 -4.21
N ILE A 23 -21.80 -5.87 -3.29
CA ILE A 23 -22.25 -4.50 -3.62
C ILE A 23 -21.32 -3.87 -4.65
N VAL A 24 -20.01 -3.90 -4.40
CA VAL A 24 -19.02 -3.29 -5.31
C VAL A 24 -19.02 -3.97 -6.68
N LYS A 25 -19.12 -5.30 -6.74
CA LYS A 25 -19.22 -6.04 -8.01
C LYS A 25 -20.41 -5.54 -8.83
N GLN A 26 -21.58 -5.40 -8.20
CA GLN A 26 -22.77 -4.89 -8.89
C GLN A 26 -22.54 -3.48 -9.42
N GLN A 27 -21.88 -2.60 -8.65
CA GLN A 27 -21.58 -1.25 -9.14
C GLN A 27 -20.60 -1.23 -10.31
N GLY A 28 -19.65 -2.16 -10.36
CA GLY A 28 -18.77 -2.32 -11.51
C GLY A 28 -19.53 -2.73 -12.77
N ILE A 29 -20.51 -3.63 -12.63
CA ILE A 29 -21.42 -4.03 -13.73
C ILE A 29 -22.27 -2.83 -14.15
N ASP A 30 -22.90 -2.15 -13.18
CA ASP A 30 -23.78 -1.00 -13.45
C ASP A 30 -23.01 0.18 -14.07
N ALA A 31 -21.71 0.30 -13.80
CA ALA A 31 -20.85 1.32 -14.38
C ALA A 31 -20.46 1.03 -15.83
N ASP A 32 -20.50 -0.24 -16.27
CA ASP A 32 -20.24 -0.67 -17.64
C ASP A 32 -18.89 -0.14 -18.21
N GLY A 33 -17.85 -0.17 -17.38
CA GLY A 33 -16.51 0.32 -17.75
C GLY A 33 -16.31 1.83 -17.65
N ASP A 34 -17.33 2.61 -17.30
CA ASP A 34 -17.21 4.06 -17.08
C ASP A 34 -16.81 4.38 -15.63
N ASP A 35 -15.57 4.87 -15.47
CA ASP A 35 -15.01 5.27 -14.18
C ASP A 35 -15.76 6.44 -13.52
N ALA A 36 -16.24 7.41 -14.30
CA ALA A 36 -16.99 8.55 -13.77
C ALA A 36 -18.34 8.08 -13.23
N ARG A 37 -19.00 7.17 -13.94
CA ARG A 37 -20.23 6.52 -13.50
C ARG A 37 -19.99 5.68 -12.25
N PHE A 38 -18.92 4.88 -12.20
CA PHE A 38 -18.55 4.12 -11.01
C PHE A 38 -18.34 5.03 -9.80
N LEU A 39 -17.64 6.16 -9.96
CA LEU A 39 -17.42 7.12 -8.88
C LEU A 39 -18.73 7.76 -8.39
N ALA A 40 -19.67 8.07 -9.29
CA ALA A 40 -20.98 8.60 -8.92
C ALA A 40 -21.80 7.58 -8.10
N LEU A 41 -21.87 6.34 -8.59
CA LEU A 41 -22.51 5.22 -7.92
C LEU A 41 -21.90 4.96 -6.53
N ALA A 42 -20.58 4.93 -6.45
CA ALA A 42 -19.86 4.77 -5.20
C ALA A 42 -20.16 5.90 -4.19
N ARG A 43 -20.20 7.16 -4.64
CA ARG A 43 -20.57 8.30 -3.77
C ARG A 43 -21.98 8.17 -3.20
N ASN A 44 -22.93 7.64 -3.98
CA ASN A 44 -24.30 7.38 -3.53
C ASN A 44 -24.32 6.27 -2.47
N ILE A 45 -23.60 5.17 -2.68
CA ILE A 45 -23.50 4.13 -1.65
C ILE A 45 -22.87 4.68 -0.37
N MET A 46 -21.75 5.40 -0.48
CA MET A 46 -21.04 5.91 0.67
C MET A 46 -21.87 6.91 1.49
N SER A 47 -22.81 7.65 0.86
CA SER A 47 -23.65 8.62 1.57
C SER A 47 -24.57 7.96 2.60
N LYS A 48 -24.93 6.69 2.37
CA LYS A 48 -25.74 5.89 3.29
C LYS A 48 -25.00 5.49 4.57
N TYR A 49 -23.66 5.61 4.58
CA TYR A 49 -22.80 5.18 5.68
C TYR A 49 -21.90 6.29 6.25
N SER A 50 -21.93 7.50 5.67
CA SER A 50 -21.08 8.61 6.10
C SER A 50 -21.50 9.97 5.54
N GLU A 51 -21.15 11.02 6.28
CA GLU A 51 -21.31 12.42 5.87
C GLU A 51 -20.44 12.80 4.66
N ALA A 52 -20.84 13.85 3.94
CA ALA A 52 -20.16 14.32 2.73
C ALA A 52 -18.66 14.62 2.92
N LYS A 53 -18.29 15.26 4.04
CA LYS A 53 -16.88 15.60 4.34
C LYS A 53 -16.01 14.36 4.47
N VAL A 54 -16.51 13.34 5.18
CA VAL A 54 -15.82 12.05 5.35
C VAL A 54 -15.62 11.35 4.00
N ARG A 55 -16.63 11.40 3.13
CA ARG A 55 -16.55 10.81 1.78
C ARG A 55 -15.51 11.50 0.90
N SER A 56 -15.52 12.83 0.85
CA SER A 56 -14.57 13.60 0.05
C SER A 56 -13.12 13.26 0.44
N ASN A 57 -12.85 13.26 1.75
CA ASN A 57 -11.55 12.89 2.28
C ASN A 57 -11.17 11.43 2.01
N TYR A 58 -12.12 10.51 1.85
CA TYR A 58 -11.83 9.11 1.59
C TYR A 58 -11.53 8.83 0.10
N LEU A 59 -12.06 9.67 -0.79
CA LEU A 59 -12.00 9.51 -2.24
C LEU A 59 -10.75 10.12 -2.88
N SER A 60 -10.05 11.03 -2.19
CA SER A 60 -8.85 11.67 -2.75
C SER A 60 -7.70 10.66 -2.91
N VAL A 61 -6.90 10.84 -3.96
CA VAL A 61 -5.73 9.98 -4.24
C VAL A 61 -4.78 9.95 -3.05
N ASP A 62 -4.45 11.12 -2.51
CA ASP A 62 -3.55 11.25 -1.36
C ASP A 62 -4.05 10.47 -0.15
N SER A 63 -5.36 10.51 0.13
CA SER A 63 -5.94 9.76 1.24
C SER A 63 -5.87 8.25 1.00
N ILE A 64 -6.06 7.79 -0.24
CA ILE A 64 -6.02 6.38 -0.60
C ILE A 64 -4.60 5.85 -0.37
N ILE A 65 -3.60 6.58 -0.86
CA ILE A 65 -2.18 6.24 -0.67
C ILE A 65 -1.83 6.27 0.82
N ALA A 66 -2.21 7.31 1.55
CA ALA A 66 -1.95 7.43 2.99
C ALA A 66 -2.55 6.26 3.81
N ARG A 67 -3.69 5.70 3.39
CA ARG A 67 -4.31 4.55 4.08
C ARG A 67 -3.58 3.23 3.86
N ARG A 68 -2.70 3.11 2.87
CA ARG A 68 -1.87 1.92 2.64
C ARG A 68 -0.64 1.93 3.56
N ASP A 69 -0.87 2.13 4.87
CA ASP A 69 0.15 2.34 5.93
C ASP A 69 0.60 1.04 6.62
N GLY A 70 0.26 -0.12 6.04
CA GLY A 70 0.72 -1.42 6.54
C GLY A 70 2.23 -1.62 6.34
N ILE A 71 2.77 -2.68 6.95
CA ILE A 71 4.13 -3.15 6.66
C ILE A 71 4.22 -3.47 5.17
N GLY A 72 5.23 -2.92 4.48
CA GLY A 72 5.37 -3.04 3.02
C GLY A 72 4.37 -2.21 2.21
N GLY A 73 3.58 -1.36 2.86
CA GLY A 73 2.61 -0.48 2.21
C GLY A 73 3.23 0.69 1.44
N THR A 74 2.40 1.38 0.67
CA THR A 74 2.79 2.50 -0.21
C THR A 74 2.52 3.88 0.37
N SER A 75 2.09 3.99 1.63
CA SER A 75 1.97 5.29 2.29
C SER A 75 3.35 5.97 2.37
N PRO A 76 3.43 7.32 2.39
CA PRO A 76 4.70 8.02 2.58
C PRO A 76 5.44 7.54 3.84
N ARG A 77 4.72 7.34 4.94
CA ARG A 77 5.26 6.83 6.20
C ARG A 77 5.84 5.42 6.06
N SER A 78 5.11 4.50 5.41
CA SER A 78 5.58 3.14 5.16
C SER A 78 6.81 3.13 4.24
N VAL A 79 6.83 3.97 3.21
CA VAL A 79 7.97 4.09 2.29
C VAL A 79 9.18 4.66 3.02
N SER A 80 9.03 5.72 3.83
CA SER A 80 10.14 6.27 4.63
C SER A 80 10.73 5.21 5.57
N LYS A 81 9.88 4.42 6.25
CA LYS A 81 10.36 3.32 7.10
C LYS A 81 11.10 2.24 6.30
N GLN A 82 10.61 1.91 5.11
CA GLN A 82 11.28 0.97 4.21
C GLN A 82 12.65 1.49 3.74
N MET A 83 12.76 2.79 3.42
CA MET A 83 14.01 3.42 3.05
C MET A 83 15.04 3.36 4.18
N SER A 84 14.64 3.68 5.42
CA SER A 84 15.54 3.56 6.59
C SER A 84 16.04 2.14 6.79
N ASN A 85 15.14 1.15 6.66
CA ASN A 85 15.52 -0.25 6.78
C ASN A 85 16.45 -0.70 5.65
N ALA A 86 16.21 -0.24 4.41
CA ALA A 86 17.05 -0.53 3.26
C ALA A 86 18.45 0.06 3.43
N ALA A 87 18.56 1.31 3.88
CA ALA A 87 19.84 1.94 4.18
C ALA A 87 20.63 1.17 5.24
N ALA A 88 19.97 0.78 6.34
CA ALA A 88 20.62 -0.01 7.39
C ALA A 88 21.08 -1.39 6.88
N SER A 89 20.29 -2.04 6.02
CA SER A 89 20.68 -3.31 5.38
C SER A 89 21.85 -3.14 4.42
N LEU A 90 21.87 -2.07 3.63
CA LEU A 90 22.98 -1.77 2.71
C LEU A 90 24.30 -1.61 3.48
N THR A 91 24.31 -0.81 4.55
CA THR A 91 25.51 -0.62 5.39
C THR A 91 26.02 -1.93 5.99
N ARG A 92 25.11 -2.81 6.46
CA ARG A 92 25.49 -4.14 6.96
C ARG A 92 26.11 -5.01 5.87
N ASN A 93 25.52 -4.99 4.67
CA ASN A 93 26.02 -5.76 3.54
C ASN A 93 27.41 -5.26 3.09
N GLU A 94 27.60 -3.95 2.99
CA GLU A 94 28.89 -3.34 2.67
C GLU A 94 29.98 -3.73 3.67
N SER A 95 29.66 -3.68 4.98
CA SER A 95 30.58 -4.09 6.05
C SER A 95 30.94 -5.58 5.95
N THR A 96 29.95 -6.42 5.61
CA THR A 96 30.15 -7.86 5.43
C THR A 96 31.08 -8.14 4.24
N VAL A 97 30.84 -7.49 3.10
CA VAL A 97 31.67 -7.63 1.90
C VAL A 97 33.10 -7.14 2.16
N ALA A 98 33.27 -6.02 2.87
CA ALA A 98 34.59 -5.50 3.24
C ALA A 98 35.37 -6.50 4.10
N SER A 99 34.73 -7.10 5.10
CA SER A 99 35.35 -8.13 5.95
C SER A 99 35.77 -9.35 5.15
N MET A 100 34.92 -9.84 4.24
CA MET A 100 35.22 -11.00 3.39
C MET A 100 36.40 -10.73 2.44
N ARG A 101 36.47 -9.53 1.85
CA ARG A 101 37.60 -9.11 1.01
C ARG A 101 38.91 -9.14 1.79
N HIS A 102 38.92 -8.53 2.97
CA HIS A 102 40.11 -8.50 3.83
C HIS A 102 40.59 -9.90 4.22
N GLN A 103 39.67 -10.80 4.56
CA GLN A 103 40.00 -12.20 4.87
C GLN A 103 40.63 -12.92 3.66
N THR A 104 40.09 -12.68 2.46
CA THR A 104 40.57 -13.29 1.22
C THR A 104 41.97 -12.79 0.86
N GLU A 105 42.24 -11.50 1.00
CA GLU A 105 43.56 -10.89 0.79
C GLU A 105 44.60 -11.50 1.74
N LYS A 106 44.27 -11.58 3.03
CA LYS A 106 45.16 -12.13 4.06
C LYS A 106 45.53 -13.60 3.79
N ILE A 107 44.57 -14.41 3.34
CA ILE A 107 44.83 -15.79 2.93
C ILE A 107 45.70 -15.82 1.67
N GLY A 108 45.43 -14.97 0.69
CA GLY A 108 46.25 -14.88 -0.52
C GLY A 108 47.71 -14.53 -0.25
N ASP A 109 47.96 -13.65 0.72
CA ASP A 109 49.33 -13.28 1.13
C ASP A 109 50.04 -14.43 1.86
N LEU A 110 49.33 -15.17 2.72
CA LEU A 110 49.86 -16.37 3.38
C LEU A 110 50.25 -17.49 2.40
N LEU A 111 49.57 -17.60 1.26
CA LEU A 111 49.88 -18.61 0.24
C LEU A 111 51.05 -18.21 -0.69
N ARG A 112 51.44 -16.92 -0.68
CA ARG A 112 52.50 -16.38 -1.55
C ARG A 112 53.85 -16.22 -0.84
N GLY A 113 53.87 -16.16 0.49
CA GLY A 113 55.08 -16.16 1.32
C GLY A 113 55.54 -17.56 1.68
#